data_AF-A0A661KHK8-F1
#
_entry.id   AF-A0A661KHK8-F1
#
_cell.length_a   1.000
_cell.length_b   1.000
_cell.length_c   1.000
_cell.angle_alpha   90.00
_cell.angle_beta   90.00
_cell.angle_gamma   90.00
#
_symmetry.space_group_name_H-M   'P 1'
#
loop_
_entity.id
_entity.type
_entity.pdbx_description
1 polymer ?
#
loop_
_entity_poly.entity_id
_entity_poly.type
_entity_poly.pdbx_seq_one_letter_code
_entity_poly.pdbx_strand_id
1 'polypeptide(L)'
;MRVVNALKIRNNLGEVLDMLTETGEPIMVSKGKQIKAVLITPEQFKRRFLDYQAEERKRQLLETIESMKANSLEGKGSVEVLREFRGYGK
;
A
#
# COMPACT_ATOMS: atom_id res chain seq x y z
N MET A 1 -1.87 22.96 2.83
CA MET A 1 -3.01 22.00 2.85
C MET A 1 -4.30 22.74 3.17
N ARG A 2 -5.36 22.58 2.36
CA ARG A 2 -6.64 23.31 2.51
C ARG A 2 -7.83 22.38 2.70
N VAL A 3 -8.84 22.82 3.47
CA VAL A 3 -10.09 22.09 3.69
C VAL A 3 -11.24 22.83 3.02
N VAL A 4 -11.99 22.12 2.18
CA VAL A 4 -13.10 22.67 1.38
C VAL A 4 -14.36 21.88 1.68
N ASN A 5 -15.51 22.55 1.75
CA ASN A 5 -16.81 21.89 1.99
C ASN A 5 -17.31 21.24 0.70
N ALA A 6 -17.91 20.05 0.78
CA ALA A 6 -18.55 19.35 -0.32
C ALA A 6 -19.62 20.21 -1.05
N LEU A 7 -20.31 21.10 -0.34
CA LEU A 7 -21.25 22.06 -0.96
C LEU A 7 -20.53 23.06 -1.89
N LYS A 8 -19.35 23.52 -1.50
CA LYS A 8 -18.56 24.47 -2.30
C LYS A 8 -18.03 23.78 -3.56
N ILE A 9 -17.66 22.50 -3.47
CA ILE A 9 -17.24 21.69 -4.62
C ILE A 9 -18.38 21.47 -5.61
N ARG A 10 -19.59 21.19 -5.11
CA ARG A 10 -20.77 20.98 -5.97
C ARG A 10 -21.07 22.21 -6.84
N ASN A 11 -20.92 23.40 -6.27
CA ASN A 11 -21.26 24.65 -6.96
C ASN A 11 -20.10 25.18 -7.81
N ASN A 12 -18.84 24.98 -7.36
CA ASN A 12 -17.66 25.61 -7.95
C ASN A 12 -16.55 24.59 -8.25
N LEU A 13 -16.86 23.48 -8.93
CA LEU A 13 -15.86 22.44 -9.19
C LEU A 13 -14.67 22.97 -10.01
N GLY A 14 -14.93 23.78 -11.05
CA GLY A 14 -13.88 24.36 -11.90
C GLY A 14 -12.87 25.19 -11.10
N GLU A 15 -13.36 26.15 -10.31
CA GLU A 15 -12.53 27.00 -9.45
C GLU A 15 -11.68 26.17 -8.46
N VAL A 16 -12.23 25.07 -7.92
CA VAL A 16 -11.52 24.17 -7.02
C VAL A 16 -10.41 23.39 -7.75
N LEU A 17 -10.63 23.00 -9.00
CA LEU A 17 -9.63 22.33 -9.83
C LEU A 17 -8.52 23.29 -10.28
N ASP A 18 -8.87 24.52 -10.63
CA ASP A 18 -7.90 25.57 -10.96
C ASP A 18 -7.00 25.84 -9.75
N MET A 19 -7.61 25.99 -8.57
CA MET A 19 -6.89 26.18 -7.32
C MET A 19 -5.98 24.99 -6.97
N LEU A 20 -6.42 23.76 -7.23
CA LEU A 20 -5.61 22.54 -7.05
C LEU A 20 -4.38 22.57 -7.98
N THR A 21 -4.56 23.05 -9.21
CA THR A 21 -3.51 23.12 -10.22
C THR A 21 -2.50 24.24 -9.91
N GLU A 22 -2.97 25.40 -9.44
CA GLU A 22 -2.11 26.53 -9.07
C GLU A 22 -1.29 26.28 -7.81
N THR A 23 -1.92 25.74 -6.75
CA THR A 23 -1.21 25.53 -5.48
C THR A 23 -0.37 24.26 -5.48
N GLY A 24 -0.75 23.25 -6.27
CA GLY A 24 -0.11 21.94 -6.24
C GLY A 24 -0.22 21.26 -4.86
N GLU A 25 -1.13 21.69 -4.00
CA GLU A 25 -1.31 21.14 -2.65
C GLU A 25 -2.58 20.28 -2.57
N PRO A 26 -2.58 19.16 -1.82
CA PRO A 26 -3.78 18.36 -1.59
C PRO A 26 -4.91 19.16 -0.93
N ILE A 27 -6.12 18.99 -1.47
CA ILE A 27 -7.35 19.62 -0.96
C ILE A 27 -8.20 18.58 -0.24
N MET A 28 -8.45 18.78 1.04
CA MET A 28 -9.32 17.92 1.85
C MET A 28 -10.77 18.33 1.70
N VAL A 29 -11.65 17.36 1.46
CA VAL A 29 -13.08 17.56 1.32
C VAL A 29 -13.79 17.21 2.61
N SER A 30 -14.47 18.20 3.20
CA SER A 30 -15.28 18.03 4.39
C SER A 30 -16.77 17.94 4.05
N LYS A 31 -17.48 17.01 4.67
CA LYS A 31 -18.94 16.89 4.61
C LYS A 31 -19.46 16.63 6.01
N GLY A 32 -20.38 17.46 6.49
CA GLY A 32 -20.96 17.32 7.83
C GLY A 32 -19.91 17.40 8.96
N LYS A 33 -18.95 18.34 8.86
CA LYS A 33 -17.84 18.54 9.81
C LYS A 33 -16.82 17.40 9.90
N GLN A 34 -16.89 16.40 9.02
CA GLN A 34 -15.89 15.33 8.92
C GLN A 34 -15.17 15.39 7.57
N ILE A 35 -13.87 15.11 7.56
CA ILE A 35 -13.11 14.94 6.33
C ILE A 35 -13.50 13.57 5.73
N LYS A 36 -13.94 13.57 4.47
CA LYS A 36 -14.44 12.37 3.78
C LYS A 36 -13.63 11.99 2.55
N ALA A 37 -12.94 12.95 1.93
CA ALA A 37 -12.13 12.70 0.74
C ALA A 37 -10.95 13.68 0.65
N VAL A 38 -10.02 13.38 -0.25
CA VAL A 38 -8.89 14.25 -0.60
C VAL A 38 -8.79 14.31 -2.13
N LEU A 39 -8.64 15.51 -2.66
CA LEU A 39 -8.34 15.80 -4.07
C LEU A 39 -6.84 16.04 -4.20
N ILE A 40 -6.22 15.35 -5.15
CA ILE A 40 -4.80 15.46 -5.48
C ILE A 40 -4.64 15.47 -7.00
N THR A 41 -3.54 16.04 -7.49
CA THR A 41 -3.26 15.99 -8.93
C THR A 41 -2.86 14.57 -9.36
N PRO A 42 -3.06 14.19 -10.64
CA PRO A 42 -2.63 12.88 -11.14
C PRO A 42 -1.13 12.59 -10.94
N GLU A 43 -0.28 13.63 -10.96
CA GLU A 43 1.16 13.51 -10.72
C GLU A 43 1.47 13.20 -9.25
N GLN A 44 0.77 13.87 -8.33
CA GLN A 44 0.84 13.56 -6.91
C GLN A 44 0.28 12.18 -6.61
N PHE A 45 -0.80 11.78 -7.28
CA PHE A 45 -1.32 10.42 -7.22
C PHE A 45 -0.24 9.44 -7.66
N LYS A 46 0.37 9.58 -8.84
CA LYS A 46 1.44 8.68 -9.30
C LYS A 46 2.58 8.56 -8.29
N ARG A 47 3.07 9.69 -7.74
CA ARG A 47 4.15 9.66 -6.74
C ARG A 47 3.73 8.95 -5.46
N ARG A 48 2.56 9.26 -4.88
CA ARG A 48 2.11 8.68 -3.60
C ARG A 48 1.56 7.25 -3.72
N PHE A 49 0.90 6.92 -4.83
CA PHE A 49 0.33 5.59 -5.06
C PHE A 49 1.37 4.57 -5.56
N LEU A 50 2.46 5.01 -6.20
CA LEU A 50 3.59 4.11 -6.46
C LEU A 50 4.16 3.58 -5.13
N ASP A 51 4.25 4.43 -4.11
CA ASP A 51 4.71 4.01 -2.78
C ASP A 51 3.74 3.01 -2.14
N TYR A 52 2.42 3.28 -2.19
CA TYR A 52 1.41 2.36 -1.65
C TYR A 52 1.36 1.02 -2.38
N GLN A 53 1.41 1.02 -3.72
CA GLN A 53 1.45 -0.23 -4.49
C GLN A 53 2.76 -0.98 -4.29
N ALA A 54 3.89 -0.29 -4.13
CA ALA A 54 5.17 -0.92 -3.84
C ALA A 54 5.17 -1.57 -2.45
N GLU A 55 4.58 -0.93 -1.44
CA GLU A 55 4.39 -1.53 -0.11
C GLU A 55 3.45 -2.73 -0.15
N GLU A 56 2.32 -2.64 -0.86
CA GLU A 56 1.36 -3.73 -0.99
C GLU A 56 2.01 -4.93 -1.70
N ARG A 57 2.76 -4.67 -2.78
CA ARG A 57 3.49 -5.70 -3.52
C ARG A 57 4.61 -6.32 -2.71
N LYS A 58 5.31 -5.52 -1.88
CA LYS A 58 6.30 -6.01 -0.91
C LYS A 58 5.66 -6.89 0.15
N ARG A 59 4.48 -6.51 0.68
CA ARG A 59 3.72 -7.32 1.64
C ARG A 59 3.29 -8.65 1.03
N GLN A 60 2.73 -8.63 -0.18
CA GLN A 60 2.37 -9.86 -0.92
C GLN A 60 3.59 -10.75 -1.19
N LEU A 61 4.74 -10.16 -1.53
CA LEU A 61 6.00 -10.89 -1.72
C LEU A 61 6.46 -11.55 -0.42
N LEU A 62 6.39 -10.83 0.71
CA LEU A 62 6.76 -11.36 2.03
C LEU A 62 5.81 -12.49 2.46
N GLU A 63 4.50 -12.34 2.27
CA GLU A 63 3.52 -13.41 2.54
C GLU A 63 3.74 -14.63 1.63
N THR A 64 4.11 -14.42 0.37
CA THR A 64 4.48 -15.51 -0.53
C THR A 64 5.74 -16.22 -0.04
N ILE A 65 6.75 -15.48 0.42
CA ILE A 65 7.97 -16.05 0.98
C ILE A 65 7.68 -16.80 2.29
N GLU A 66 6.85 -16.25 3.17
CA GLU A 66 6.45 -16.88 4.43
C GLU A 66 5.59 -18.13 4.20
N SER A 67 4.69 -18.12 3.22
CA SER A 67 3.89 -19.31 2.87
C SER A 67 4.71 -20.38 2.16
N MET A 68 5.74 -19.99 1.39
CA MET A 68 6.74 -20.91 0.81
C MET A 68 7.77 -21.39 1.82
N LYS A 69 7.93 -20.69 2.94
CA LYS A 69 8.70 -21.16 4.09
C LYS A 69 7.91 -22.30 4.72
N ALA A 70 8.02 -23.47 4.11
CA ALA A 70 7.54 -24.72 4.68
C ALA A 70 7.94 -24.76 6.16
N ASN A 71 7.00 -25.15 7.02
CA ASN A 71 7.34 -25.63 8.36
C ASN A 71 8.53 -26.55 8.18
N SER A 72 9.69 -26.13 8.71
CA SER A 72 10.98 -26.80 8.55
C SER A 72 10.72 -28.29 8.59
N LEU A 73 10.99 -28.98 7.47
CA LEU A 73 10.80 -30.42 7.26
C LEU A 73 10.73 -31.15 8.59
N GLU A 74 9.52 -31.58 8.93
CA GLU A 74 9.16 -32.45 10.04
C GLU A 74 10.36 -32.97 10.84
N GLY A 75 10.64 -32.36 12.01
CA GLY A 75 11.29 -33.02 13.15
C GLY A 75 12.61 -33.78 12.94
N LYS A 76 13.23 -33.74 11.77
CA LYS A 76 14.48 -34.45 11.48
C LYS A 76 15.62 -33.47 11.66
N GLY A 77 16.50 -33.78 12.61
CA GLY A 77 17.70 -32.98 12.82
C GLY A 77 18.47 -32.88 11.51
N SER A 78 19.11 -31.73 11.24
CA SER A 78 19.97 -31.54 10.06
C SER A 78 21.02 -32.66 9.90
N VAL A 79 21.40 -33.32 10.99
CA VAL A 79 22.27 -34.50 11.01
C VAL A 79 21.58 -35.79 10.52
N GLU A 80 20.29 -35.99 10.78
CA GLU A 80 19.52 -37.16 10.29
C GLU A 80 19.35 -37.10 8.78
N VAL A 81 19.04 -35.93 8.23
CA VAL A 81 18.96 -35.72 6.78
C VAL A 81 20.30 -36.03 6.11
N LEU A 82 21.41 -35.56 6.70
CA LEU A 82 22.76 -35.84 6.20
C LEU A 82 23.19 -37.31 6.37
N ARG A 83 22.54 -38.06 7.27
CA ARG A 83 22.76 -39.51 7.45
C ARG A 83 21.97 -40.32 6.44
N GLU A 84 20.72 -39.93 6.15
CA GLU A 84 19.91 -40.52 5.08
C GLU A 84 20.60 -40.37 3.71
N PHE A 85 21.07 -39.17 3.37
CA PHE A 85 21.80 -38.94 2.11
C PHE A 85 23.10 -39.75 2.00
N ARG A 86 23.72 -40.09 3.13
CA ARG A 86 24.94 -40.91 3.18
C ARG A 86 24.65 -42.42 3.29
N GLY A 87 23.39 -42.84 3.22
CA GLY A 87 23.00 -44.26 3.23
C GLY A 87 23.07 -44.91 4.61
N TYR A 88 23.13 -44.13 5.69
CA TYR A 88 23.11 -44.64 7.07
C TYR A 88 21.70 -44.88 7.63
N GLY A 89 20.65 -44.67 6.81
CA GLY A 89 19.26 -44.94 7.18
C GLY A 89 18.91 -46.42 7.00
N LYS A 90 19.08 -47.21 8.06
CA LYS A 90 18.31 -48.44 8.31
C LYS A 90 17.57 -48.28 9.62
#